data_AF-A0AA41CL95-F1
#
_entry.id   AF-A0AA41CL95-F1
#
_cell.length_a   1.000
_cell.length_b   1.000
_cell.length_c   1.000
_cell.angle_alpha   90.00
_cell.angle_beta   90.00
_cell.angle_gamma   90.00
#
_symmetry.space_group_name_H-M   'P 1'
#
loop_
_entity.id
_entity.type
_entity.pdbx_description
1 polymer ?
#
loop_
_entity_poly.entity_id
_entity_poly.type
_entity_poly.pdbx_seq_one_letter_code
_entity_poly.pdbx_strand_id
1 'polypeptide(L)'
;MIVPSRLLGDLLEQIDQKRAAHLALDFARHVLDLERDEIEEAVSVACLEYMDAAHEAIGLESAVSRLLEAEERLRAVAQRRTGNRFFLAGGADFTMDAARVGAGSMLDRAHGRGPSSHPSCLSVARQLQAEAGRWAAQHRPAGADERLAARRARWEEARWQVRHVIASEPNPHGDA
;
A
#
# COMPACT_ATOMS: atom_id res chain seq x y z
N MET A 1 0.54 -0.50 -22.49
CA MET A 1 -0.54 -0.52 -21.47
C MET A 1 -0.77 -1.97 -21.06
N ILE A 2 -0.74 -2.27 -19.76
CA ILE A 2 -0.98 -3.62 -19.22
C ILE A 2 -2.49 -3.76 -19.01
N VAL A 3 -3.13 -4.77 -19.62
CA VAL A 3 -4.60 -4.97 -19.61
C VAL A 3 -5.19 -4.99 -18.17
N PRO A 4 -4.60 -5.71 -17.19
CA PRO A 4 -5.02 -5.66 -15.79
C PRO A 4 -5.14 -4.25 -15.18
N SER A 5 -4.29 -3.29 -15.57
CA SER A 5 -4.30 -1.95 -14.95
C SER A 5 -5.51 -1.10 -15.32
N ARG A 6 -6.14 -1.37 -16.48
CA ARG A 6 -7.39 -0.70 -16.88
C ARG A 6 -8.57 -1.33 -16.15
N LEU A 7 -8.66 -2.66 -16.18
CA LEU A 7 -9.69 -3.41 -15.46
C LEU A 7 -9.67 -3.10 -13.95
N LEU A 8 -8.50 -2.97 -13.35
CA LEU A 8 -8.37 -2.57 -11.94
C LEU A 8 -8.98 -1.19 -11.68
N GLY A 9 -8.81 -0.23 -12.60
CA GLY A 9 -9.46 1.08 -12.50
C GLY A 9 -10.98 0.95 -12.53
N ASP A 10 -11.51 0.24 -13.54
CA ASP A 10 -12.94 0.03 -13.71
C ASP A 10 -13.57 -0.69 -12.50
N LEU A 11 -12.85 -1.62 -11.87
CA LEU A 11 -13.29 -2.32 -10.66
C LEU A 11 -13.27 -1.39 -9.44
N LEU A 12 -12.18 -0.64 -9.22
CA LEU A 12 -12.05 0.26 -8.07
C LEU A 12 -13.04 1.44 -8.12
N GLU A 13 -13.49 1.84 -9.30
CA GLU A 13 -14.54 2.87 -9.47
C GLU A 13 -15.92 2.40 -8.97
N GLN A 14 -16.16 1.09 -8.92
CA GLN A 14 -17.44 0.51 -8.49
C GLN A 14 -17.47 0.18 -6.99
N ILE A 15 -16.33 0.29 -6.32
CA ILE A 15 -16.15 -0.08 -4.91
C ILE A 15 -16.34 1.15 -4.03
N ASP A 16 -16.98 0.98 -2.87
CA ASP A 16 -17.13 2.08 -1.92
C ASP A 16 -15.78 2.53 -1.34
N GLN A 17 -15.72 3.79 -0.88
CA GLN A 17 -14.47 4.39 -0.43
C GLN A 17 -13.83 3.67 0.76
N LYS A 18 -14.64 3.13 1.69
CA LYS A 18 -14.13 2.40 2.86
C LYS A 18 -13.48 1.10 2.42
N ARG A 19 -14.11 0.37 1.50
CA ARG A 19 -13.56 -0.85 0.93
C ARG A 19 -12.31 -0.60 0.11
N ALA A 20 -12.29 0.44 -0.72
CA ALA A 20 -11.11 0.86 -1.47
C ALA A 20 -9.92 1.18 -0.54
N ALA A 21 -10.17 1.76 0.63
CA ALA A 21 -9.12 2.02 1.61
C ALA A 21 -8.52 0.73 2.21
N HIS A 22 -9.36 -0.26 2.54
CA HIS A 22 -8.86 -1.57 2.97
C HIS A 22 -8.07 -2.29 1.88
N LEU A 23 -8.52 -2.22 0.62
CA LEU A 23 -7.78 -2.79 -0.51
C LEU A 23 -6.40 -2.15 -0.69
N ALA A 24 -6.28 -0.83 -0.50
CA ALA A 24 -4.98 -0.16 -0.58
C ALA A 24 -3.99 -0.70 0.46
N LEU A 25 -4.46 -0.98 1.69
CA LEU A 25 -3.66 -1.60 2.75
C LEU A 25 -3.29 -3.05 2.41
N ASP A 26 -4.24 -3.85 1.92
CA ASP A 26 -3.98 -5.22 1.49
C ASP A 26 -2.93 -5.29 0.38
N PHE A 27 -2.99 -4.36 -0.59
CA PHE A 27 -2.01 -4.27 -1.66
C PHE A 27 -0.62 -3.90 -1.14
N ALA A 28 -0.54 -2.94 -0.22
CA ALA A 28 0.73 -2.56 0.39
C ALA A 28 1.34 -3.72 1.18
N ARG A 29 0.51 -4.46 1.93
CA ARG A 29 0.94 -5.67 2.65
C ARG A 29 1.52 -6.72 1.71
N HIS A 30 0.88 -6.98 0.57
CA HIS A 30 1.38 -7.95 -0.39
C HIS A 30 2.78 -7.58 -0.91
N VAL A 31 3.02 -6.32 -1.27
CA VAL A 31 4.36 -5.89 -1.70
C VAL A 31 5.37 -5.89 -0.55
N LEU A 32 4.95 -5.53 0.67
CA LEU A 32 5.81 -5.62 1.85
C LEU A 32 6.26 -7.07 2.10
N ASP A 33 5.36 -8.04 1.90
CA ASP A 33 5.67 -9.47 2.02
C ASP A 33 6.66 -9.95 0.93
N LEU A 34 6.59 -9.39 -0.29
CA LEU A 34 7.56 -9.67 -1.36
C LEU A 34 8.98 -9.20 -1.01
N GLU A 35 9.09 -8.05 -0.34
CA GLU A 35 10.38 -7.41 -0.01
C GLU A 35 10.89 -7.76 1.39
N ARG A 36 10.16 -8.62 2.13
CA ARG A 36 10.35 -8.84 3.57
C ARG A 36 11.79 -9.15 3.96
N ASP A 37 12.50 -9.94 3.17
CA ASP A 37 13.84 -10.42 3.51
C ASP A 37 14.93 -9.32 3.37
N GLU A 38 14.60 -8.19 2.75
CA GLU A 38 15.50 -7.03 2.57
C GLU A 38 15.13 -5.82 3.43
N ILE A 39 13.92 -5.83 4.00
CA ILE A 39 13.47 -4.77 4.90
C ILE A 39 13.95 -5.09 6.31
N GLU A 40 14.58 -4.10 6.96
CA GLU A 40 14.96 -4.22 8.37
C GLU A 40 13.75 -4.63 9.22
N GLU A 41 13.91 -5.66 10.06
CA GLU A 41 12.81 -6.26 10.83
C GLU A 41 12.00 -5.21 11.60
N ALA A 42 12.67 -4.24 12.24
CA ALA A 42 12.01 -3.16 12.97
C ALA A 42 11.11 -2.29 12.08
N VAL A 43 11.51 -2.04 10.83
CA VAL A 43 10.71 -1.30 9.85
C VAL A 43 9.54 -2.15 9.38
N SER A 44 9.77 -3.42 9.07
CA SER A 44 8.72 -4.37 8.66
C SER A 44 7.62 -4.49 9.72
N VAL A 45 8.00 -4.69 10.98
CA VAL A 45 7.06 -4.76 12.12
C VAL A 45 6.27 -3.47 12.25
N ALA A 46 6.92 -2.31 12.21
CA ALA A 46 6.23 -1.03 12.34
C ALA A 46 5.27 -0.74 11.16
N CYS A 47 5.62 -1.17 9.93
CA CYS A 47 4.72 -1.09 8.79
C CYS A 47 3.46 -1.93 9.01
N LEU A 48 3.62 -3.18 9.48
CA LEU A 48 2.49 -4.07 9.77
C LEU A 48 1.61 -3.52 10.89
N GLU A 49 2.21 -3.07 12.00
CA GLU A 49 1.46 -2.45 13.11
C GLU A 49 0.66 -1.23 12.66
N TYR A 50 1.25 -0.38 11.80
CA TYR A 50 0.59 0.80 11.27
C TYR A 50 -0.55 0.45 10.30
N MET A 51 -0.38 -0.57 9.44
CA MET A 51 -1.47 -1.06 8.58
C MET A 51 -2.63 -1.63 9.40
N ASP A 52 -2.36 -2.42 10.44
CA ASP A 52 -3.40 -2.97 11.31
C ASP A 52 -4.15 -1.85 12.04
N ALA A 53 -3.45 -0.84 12.55
CA ALA A 53 -4.07 0.33 13.15
C ALA A 53 -4.90 1.15 12.14
N ALA A 54 -4.47 1.25 10.88
CA ALA A 54 -5.22 1.89 9.82
C ALA A 54 -6.50 1.11 9.47
N HIS A 55 -6.43 -0.22 9.35
CA HIS A 55 -7.62 -1.07 9.18
C HIS A 55 -8.63 -0.82 10.31
N GLU A 56 -8.18 -0.81 11.56
CA GLU A 56 -9.04 -0.58 12.71
C GLU A 56 -9.67 0.82 12.68
N ALA A 57 -8.88 1.86 12.42
CA ALA A 57 -9.36 3.24 12.36
C ALA A 57 -10.40 3.46 11.25
N ILE A 58 -10.16 2.89 10.06
CA ILE A 58 -11.12 2.92 8.95
C ILE A 58 -12.40 2.14 9.33
N GLY A 59 -12.25 1.02 10.04
CA GLY A 59 -13.35 0.16 10.47
C GLY A 59 -14.27 0.82 11.50
N LEU A 60 -13.70 1.41 12.55
CA LEU A 60 -14.39 1.86 13.76
C LEU A 60 -14.55 3.38 13.89
N GLU A 61 -13.93 4.16 13.01
CA GLU A 61 -13.90 5.64 12.98
C GLU A 61 -13.43 6.34 14.28
N SER A 62 -13.03 5.58 15.29
CA SER A 62 -12.71 6.03 16.65
C SER A 62 -11.32 5.62 17.14
N ALA A 63 -10.64 4.70 16.44
CA ALA A 63 -9.31 4.19 16.82
C ALA A 63 -8.13 5.11 16.41
N VAL A 64 -8.37 6.42 16.34
CA VAL A 64 -7.38 7.40 15.84
C VAL A 64 -6.14 7.49 16.73
N SER A 65 -6.27 7.31 18.05
CA SER A 65 -5.11 7.31 18.96
C SER A 65 -4.11 6.20 18.66
N ARG A 66 -4.59 4.97 18.46
CA ARG A 66 -3.73 3.83 18.10
C ARG A 66 -3.04 4.06 16.74
N LEU A 67 -3.76 4.63 15.79
CA LEU A 67 -3.20 4.99 14.47
C LEU A 67 -2.06 6.00 14.61
N LEU A 68 -2.22 7.04 15.43
CA LEU A 68 -1.18 8.06 15.64
C LEU A 68 0.06 7.47 16.32
N GLU A 69 -0.12 6.64 17.34
CA GLU A 69 1.00 5.97 18.01
C GLU A 69 1.78 5.07 17.04
N ALA A 70 1.08 4.30 16.21
CA ALA A 70 1.72 3.46 15.20
C ALA A 70 2.42 4.29 14.11
N GLU A 71 1.83 5.42 13.69
CA GLU A 71 2.46 6.37 12.76
C GLU A 71 3.79 6.89 13.32
N GLU A 72 3.79 7.31 14.60
CA GLU A 72 4.99 7.83 15.27
C GLU A 72 6.08 6.76 15.36
N ARG A 73 5.74 5.53 15.75
CA ARG A 73 6.69 4.41 15.80
C ARG A 73 7.28 4.11 14.42
N LEU A 74 6.45 4.02 13.38
CA LEU A 74 6.91 3.81 12.01
C LEU A 74 7.87 4.91 11.57
N ARG A 75 7.52 6.18 11.82
CA ARG A 75 8.40 7.31 11.49
C ARG A 75 9.73 7.23 12.24
N ALA A 76 9.72 6.87 13.52
CA ALA A 76 10.91 6.78 14.34
C ALA A 76 11.91 5.72 13.81
N VAL A 77 11.42 4.55 13.38
CA VAL A 77 12.29 3.46 12.90
C VAL A 77 12.64 3.55 11.42
N ALA A 78 11.77 4.13 10.60
CA ALA A 78 11.95 4.16 9.15
C ALA A 78 12.59 5.46 8.64
N GLN A 79 12.64 6.54 9.42
CA GLN A 79 13.29 7.76 8.97
C GLN A 79 14.79 7.53 8.70
N ARG A 80 15.22 7.97 7.53
CA ARG A 80 16.60 7.98 7.09
C ARG A 80 16.96 9.39 6.64
N ARG A 81 18.22 9.77 6.83
CA ARG A 81 18.73 11.09 6.48
C ARG A 81 19.90 10.95 5.51
N THR A 82 19.76 11.52 4.33
CA THR A 82 20.86 11.70 3.37
C THR A 82 21.05 13.19 3.13
N GLY A 83 22.12 13.75 3.70
CA GLY A 83 22.35 15.20 3.71
C GLY A 83 21.24 15.95 4.43
N ASN A 84 20.57 16.85 3.70
CA ASN A 84 19.45 17.66 4.21
C ASN A 84 18.06 17.11 3.84
N ARG A 85 17.98 15.91 3.25
CA ARG A 85 16.72 15.28 2.88
C ARG A 85 16.40 14.13 3.83
N PHE A 86 15.13 14.08 4.23
CA PHE A 86 14.54 12.92 4.90
C PHE A 86 13.86 12.04 3.86
N PHE A 87 14.03 10.73 4.00
CA PHE A 87 13.30 9.71 3.25
C PHE A 87 12.95 8.60 4.24
N LEU A 88 11.93 7.79 3.93
CA LEU A 88 11.66 6.60 4.72
C LEU A 88 12.38 5.39 4.10
N ALA A 89 12.72 4.43 4.95
CA ALA A 89 13.24 3.14 4.53
C ALA A 89 12.25 2.42 3.61
N GLY A 90 12.75 1.48 2.79
CA GLY A 90 11.94 0.64 1.91
C GLY A 90 10.75 0.03 2.65
N GLY A 91 9.59 -0.03 2.01
CA GLY A 91 8.34 -0.45 2.65
C GLY A 91 7.52 0.69 3.26
N ALA A 92 8.16 1.62 3.98
CA ALA A 92 7.44 2.58 4.82
C ALA A 92 6.72 3.68 4.02
N ASP A 93 7.30 4.17 2.92
CA ASP A 93 6.68 5.22 2.10
C ASP A 93 5.34 4.77 1.50
N PHE A 94 5.32 3.62 0.80
CA PHE A 94 4.07 3.13 0.20
C PHE A 94 3.06 2.66 1.26
N THR A 95 3.53 2.22 2.43
CA THR A 95 2.66 1.86 3.55
C THR A 95 1.94 3.08 4.10
N MET A 96 2.64 4.21 4.25
CA MET A 96 2.00 5.47 4.62
C MET A 96 1.00 5.94 3.57
N ASP A 97 1.35 5.87 2.29
CA ASP A 97 0.43 6.27 1.20
C ASP A 97 -0.83 5.41 1.17
N ALA A 98 -0.71 4.10 1.38
CA ALA A 98 -1.85 3.18 1.49
C ALA A 98 -2.80 3.55 2.63
N ALA A 99 -2.26 3.79 3.84
CA ALA A 99 -3.07 4.22 4.98
C ALA A 99 -3.78 5.56 4.74
N ARG A 100 -3.15 6.49 4.02
CA ARG A 100 -3.73 7.80 3.72
C ARG A 100 -4.96 7.73 2.81
N VAL A 101 -5.19 6.64 2.08
CA VAL A 101 -6.39 6.45 1.25
C VAL A 101 -7.67 6.52 2.10
N GLY A 102 -7.68 5.88 3.28
CA GLY A 102 -8.85 5.86 4.17
C GLY A 102 -8.70 6.69 5.44
N ALA A 103 -7.49 6.71 6.01
CA ALA A 103 -7.24 7.37 7.29
C ALA A 103 -6.69 8.79 7.15
N GLY A 104 -6.43 9.27 5.92
CA GLY A 104 -5.81 10.56 5.68
C GLY A 104 -6.53 11.73 6.35
N SER A 105 -7.86 11.79 6.25
CA SER A 105 -8.63 12.87 6.85
C SER A 105 -8.79 12.74 8.37
N MET A 106 -8.62 11.53 8.93
CA MET A 106 -8.53 11.35 10.38
C MET A 106 -7.19 11.87 10.90
N LEU A 107 -6.10 11.53 10.21
CA LEU A 107 -4.75 11.99 10.52
C LEU A 107 -4.64 13.52 10.39
N ASP A 108 -5.17 14.11 9.32
CA ASP A 108 -5.13 15.56 9.14
C ASP A 108 -5.86 16.28 10.28
N ARG A 109 -7.06 15.83 10.65
CA ARG A 109 -7.80 16.38 11.80
C ARG A 109 -7.04 16.23 13.10
N ALA A 110 -6.46 15.06 13.36
CA ALA A 110 -5.69 14.80 14.57
C ALA A 110 -4.42 15.67 14.67
N HIS A 111 -3.75 15.91 13.54
CA HIS A 111 -2.56 16.75 13.44
C HIS A 111 -2.88 18.25 13.34
N GLY A 112 -4.16 18.66 13.37
CA GLY A 112 -4.57 20.05 13.21
C GLY A 112 -4.24 20.63 11.83
N ARG A 113 -4.12 19.78 10.80
CA ARG A 113 -3.79 20.17 9.42
C ARG A 113 -5.08 20.54 8.66
N GLY A 114 -4.94 21.48 7.72
CA GLY A 114 -6.02 21.82 6.79
C GLY A 114 -6.31 20.69 5.80
N PRO A 115 -7.39 20.81 5.00
CA PRO A 115 -7.75 19.80 4.01
C PRO A 115 -6.59 19.52 3.05
N SER A 116 -6.17 18.26 2.94
CA SER A 116 -5.14 17.83 2.00
C SER A 116 -5.69 16.87 0.95
N SER A 117 -5.05 16.81 -0.22
CA SER A 117 -5.34 15.75 -1.18
C SER A 117 -4.72 14.45 -0.70
N HIS A 118 -5.54 13.40 -0.70
CA HIS A 118 -5.11 12.04 -0.37
C HIS A 118 -4.94 11.21 -1.64
N PRO A 119 -4.02 10.23 -1.63
CA PRO A 119 -3.88 9.31 -2.75
C PRO A 119 -5.18 8.51 -2.94
N SER A 120 -5.47 8.11 -4.18
CA SER A 120 -6.54 7.16 -4.45
C SER A 120 -6.01 5.72 -4.33
N CYS A 121 -6.90 4.76 -4.09
CA CYS A 121 -6.51 3.34 -4.11
C CYS A 121 -5.83 2.97 -5.43
N LEU A 122 -6.31 3.50 -6.57
CA LEU A 122 -5.70 3.26 -7.88
C LEU A 122 -4.29 3.85 -8.00
N SER A 123 -4.03 5.04 -7.44
CA SER A 123 -2.68 5.59 -7.47
C SER A 123 -1.71 4.77 -6.63
N VAL A 124 -2.14 4.31 -5.45
CA VAL A 124 -1.34 3.42 -4.58
C VAL A 124 -1.09 2.08 -5.29
N ALA A 125 -2.11 1.46 -5.88
CA ALA A 125 -1.95 0.21 -6.61
C ALA A 125 -0.91 0.32 -7.76
N ARG A 126 -0.90 1.43 -8.50
CA ARG A 126 0.09 1.69 -9.56
C ARG A 126 1.50 1.93 -9.01
N GLN A 127 1.62 2.61 -7.87
CA GLN A 127 2.90 2.79 -7.17
C GLN A 127 3.47 1.44 -6.74
N LEU A 128 2.63 0.57 -6.16
CA LEU A 128 3.00 -0.78 -5.73
C LEU A 128 3.39 -1.70 -6.90
N GLN A 129 2.68 -1.62 -8.03
CA GLN A 129 3.10 -2.29 -9.26
C GLN A 129 4.51 -1.82 -9.67
N ALA A 130 4.77 -0.51 -9.64
CA ALA A 130 6.08 0.03 -9.98
C ALA A 130 7.17 -0.43 -9.01
N GLU A 131 6.86 -0.56 -7.72
CA GLU A 131 7.74 -1.09 -6.69
C GLU A 131 8.10 -2.56 -6.95
N ALA A 132 7.11 -3.43 -7.13
CA ALA A 132 7.34 -4.83 -7.48
C ALA A 132 8.20 -4.97 -8.76
N GLY A 133 8.00 -4.06 -9.72
CA GLY A 133 8.83 -3.95 -10.93
C GLY A 133 10.28 -3.57 -10.64
N ARG A 134 10.54 -2.62 -9.73
CA ARG A 134 11.89 -2.24 -9.30
C ARG A 134 12.58 -3.37 -8.57
N TRP A 135 11.90 -3.98 -7.60
CA TRP A 135 12.43 -5.10 -6.83
C TRP A 135 12.84 -6.26 -7.75
N ALA A 136 11.97 -6.67 -8.67
CA ALA A 136 12.28 -7.75 -9.61
C ALA A 136 13.41 -7.42 -10.59
N ALA A 137 13.56 -6.15 -10.98
CA ALA A 137 14.72 -5.72 -11.76
C ALA A 137 16.02 -5.89 -10.97
N GLN A 138 16.05 -5.49 -9.71
CA GLN A 138 17.24 -5.58 -8.86
C GLN A 138 17.63 -7.04 -8.54
N HIS A 139 16.63 -7.92 -8.37
CA HIS A 139 16.82 -9.32 -7.98
C HIS A 139 16.84 -10.32 -9.14
N ARG A 140 16.99 -9.82 -10.37
CA ARG A 140 17.04 -10.69 -11.55
C ARG A 140 18.33 -11.54 -11.56
N PRO A 141 18.29 -12.76 -12.14
CA PRO A 141 19.50 -13.53 -12.39
C PRO A 141 20.51 -12.76 -13.25
N ALA A 142 21.80 -12.99 -13.02
CA ALA A 142 22.86 -12.39 -13.83
C ALA A 142 22.68 -12.71 -15.31
N GLY A 143 22.71 -11.69 -16.17
CA GLY A 143 22.48 -11.81 -17.61
C GLY A 143 21.01 -11.82 -18.04
N ALA A 144 20.04 -11.78 -17.12
CA ALA A 144 18.64 -11.61 -17.46
C ALA A 144 18.31 -10.16 -17.86
N ASP A 145 17.34 -10.00 -18.75
CA ASP A 145 16.85 -8.68 -19.19
C ASP A 145 16.07 -7.98 -18.07
N GLU A 146 16.64 -6.87 -17.59
CA GLU A 146 16.07 -6.00 -16.56
C GLU A 146 14.66 -5.49 -16.89
N ARG A 147 14.47 -5.02 -18.12
CA ARG A 147 13.21 -4.42 -18.55
C ARG A 147 12.13 -5.50 -18.62
N LEU A 148 12.50 -6.70 -19.04
CA LEU A 148 11.59 -7.84 -19.08
C LEU A 148 11.19 -8.27 -17.67
N ALA A 149 12.14 -8.39 -16.73
CA ALA A 149 11.87 -8.74 -15.33
C ALA A 149 10.92 -7.73 -14.68
N ALA A 150 11.21 -6.43 -14.78
CA ALA A 150 10.37 -5.37 -14.23
C ALA A 150 8.97 -5.32 -14.86
N ARG A 151 8.85 -5.59 -16.16
CA ARG A 151 7.56 -5.63 -16.85
C ARG A 151 6.73 -6.83 -16.40
N ARG A 152 7.35 -7.99 -16.21
CA ARG A 152 6.68 -9.21 -15.76
C ARG A 152 6.15 -9.04 -14.34
N ALA A 153 6.98 -8.56 -13.41
CA ALA A 153 6.55 -8.33 -12.03
C ALA A 153 5.39 -7.32 -11.93
N ARG A 154 5.47 -6.20 -12.67
CA ARG A 154 4.33 -5.25 -12.78
C ARG A 154 3.04 -5.89 -13.25
N TRP A 155 3.13 -6.82 -14.20
CA TRP A 155 1.96 -7.53 -14.72
C TRP A 155 1.43 -8.54 -13.71
N GLU A 156 2.30 -9.28 -13.02
CA GLU A 156 1.94 -10.26 -12.00
C GLU A 156 1.28 -9.58 -10.80
N GLU A 157 1.82 -8.44 -10.34
CA GLU A 157 1.23 -7.62 -9.28
C GLU A 157 -0.15 -7.08 -9.69
N ALA A 158 -0.27 -6.48 -10.88
CA ALA A 158 -1.57 -5.99 -11.36
C ALA A 158 -2.61 -7.13 -11.50
N ARG A 159 -2.17 -8.33 -11.88
CA ARG A 159 -3.03 -9.53 -11.93
C ARG A 159 -3.44 -9.97 -10.54
N TRP A 160 -2.53 -9.98 -9.57
CA TRP A 160 -2.83 -10.32 -8.18
C TRP A 160 -3.85 -9.34 -7.60
N GLN A 161 -3.65 -8.02 -7.77
CA GLN A 161 -4.57 -6.99 -7.29
C GLN A 161 -6.00 -7.16 -7.84
N VAL A 162 -6.15 -7.40 -9.15
CA VAL A 162 -7.47 -7.68 -9.76
C VAL A 162 -8.12 -8.91 -9.15
N ARG A 163 -7.36 -9.99 -8.96
CA ARG A 163 -7.88 -11.22 -8.35
C ARG A 163 -8.27 -11.01 -6.89
N HIS A 164 -7.49 -10.24 -6.15
CA HIS A 164 -7.76 -9.92 -4.75
C HIS A 164 -9.06 -9.13 -4.63
N VAL A 165 -9.24 -8.09 -5.45
CA VAL A 165 -10.50 -7.34 -5.52
C VAL A 165 -11.68 -8.30 -5.74
N ILE A 166 -11.64 -9.10 -6.82
CA ILE A 166 -12.73 -10.02 -7.17
C ILE A 166 -13.01 -11.03 -6.05
N ALA A 167 -11.98 -11.60 -5.43
CA ALA A 167 -12.14 -12.58 -4.37
C ALA A 167 -12.67 -11.98 -3.06
N SER A 168 -12.46 -10.68 -2.88
CA SER A 168 -12.82 -9.95 -1.68
C SER A 168 -14.24 -9.35 -1.74
N GLU A 169 -14.85 -9.31 -2.92
CA GLU A 169 -16.24 -8.85 -3.09
C GLU A 169 -17.22 -10.00 -2.74
N PRO A 170 -18.27 -9.72 -1.93
CA PRO A 170 -19.31 -10.71 -1.68
C PRO A 170 -20.01 -11.08 -2.99
N ASN A 171 -20.16 -12.39 -3.23
CA ASN A 171 -20.87 -12.88 -4.41
C ASN A 171 -22.31 -12.33 -4.40
N PRO A 172 -22.78 -11.63 -5.45
CA PRO A 172 -24.17 -11.16 -5.52
C PRO A 172 -25.18 -12.32 -5.52
N HIS A 173 -24.72 -13.55 -5.77
CA HIS A 173 -25.49 -14.79 -5.62
C HIS A 173 -25.17 -15.48 -4.30
N GLY A 174 -25.21 -14.75 -3.19
CA GLY A 174 -24.98 -15.33 -1.86
C GLY A 174 -25.86 -16.57 -1.67
N ASP A 175 -25.23 -17.70 -1.35
CA ASP A 175 -25.92 -18.86 -0.81
C ASP A 175 -26.60 -18.41 0.49
N ALA A 176 -27.93 -18.34 0.44
CA ALA A 176 -28.84 -18.21 1.56
C ALA A 176 -29.14 -19.60 2.16
#